data_AF-V2VYJ1-F1
#
_entry.id   AF-V2VYJ1-F1
#
_cell.length_a   1.000
_cell.length_b   1.000
_cell.length_c   1.000
_cell.angle_alpha   90.00
_cell.angle_beta   90.00
_cell.angle_gamma   90.00
#
_symmetry.space_group_name_H-M   'P 1'
#
loop_
_entity.id
_entity.type
_entity.pdbx_description
1 polymer ?
#
loop_
_entity_poly.entity_id
_entity_poly.type
_entity_poly.pdbx_seq_one_letter_code
_entity_poly.pdbx_strand_id
1 'polypeptide(L)'
;MNIQETQQAYEEWLQANPDFDEELLQKSDEDDECSEYLDDETNSMYSAFEAGAEAQEQISLNEIRAKQREINDLKAKLEAAQVHEGFVLVPKEPTGKMISAGYESKEHVNNLIVNYKAMIEAAQGEGHDNIE
;
A
#
# COMPACT_ATOMS: atom_id res chain seq x y z
N MET A 1 -7.34 -13.71 2.05
CA MET A 1 -7.61 -15.05 1.51
C MET A 1 -6.75 -15.20 0.27
N ASN A 2 -5.79 -16.13 0.27
CA ASN A 2 -4.81 -16.28 -0.80
C ASN A 2 -5.39 -17.15 -1.91
N ILE A 3 -5.28 -16.71 -3.17
CA ILE A 3 -5.84 -17.43 -4.32
C ILE A 3 -5.26 -18.85 -4.49
N GLN A 4 -4.01 -19.05 -4.05
CA GLN A 4 -3.36 -20.36 -4.06
C GLN A 4 -3.97 -21.32 -3.04
N GLU A 5 -4.34 -20.82 -1.85
CA GLU A 5 -5.01 -21.64 -0.81
C GLU A 5 -6.39 -22.09 -1.29
N THR A 6 -7.11 -21.22 -2.00
CA THR A 6 -8.42 -21.54 -2.56
C THR A 6 -8.35 -22.59 -3.68
N GLN A 7 -7.32 -22.52 -4.53
CA GLN A 7 -7.09 -23.50 -5.59
C GLN A 7 -6.76 -24.88 -5.02
N GLN A 8 -5.87 -24.93 -4.02
CA GLN A 8 -5.51 -26.18 -3.39
C GLN A 8 -6.71 -26.85 -2.70
N ALA A 9 -7.53 -26.08 -2.00
CA ALA A 9 -8.75 -26.61 -1.36
C ALA A 9 -9.75 -27.19 -2.37
N TYR A 10 -9.84 -26.60 -3.56
CA TYR A 10 -10.70 -27.10 -4.64
C TYR A 10 -10.18 -28.43 -5.22
N GLU A 11 -8.88 -28.55 -5.45
CA GLU A 11 -8.25 -29.79 -5.94
C GLU A 11 -8.38 -30.94 -4.93
N GLU A 12 -8.18 -30.66 -3.64
CA GLU A 12 -8.38 -31.63 -2.56
C GLU A 12 -9.85 -32.10 -2.49
N TRP A 13 -10.78 -31.20 -2.73
CA TRP A 13 -12.21 -31.51 -2.73
C TRP A 13 -12.61 -32.38 -3.93
N LEU A 14 -12.07 -32.13 -5.13
CA LEU A 14 -12.32 -32.98 -6.31
C LEU A 14 -11.79 -34.41 -6.10
N GLN A 15 -10.62 -34.55 -5.47
CA GLN A 15 -10.07 -35.87 -5.15
C GLN A 15 -10.95 -36.64 -4.14
N ALA A 16 -11.58 -35.93 -3.20
CA ALA A 16 -12.51 -36.51 -2.25
C ALA A 16 -13.89 -36.84 -2.85
N ASN A 17 -14.23 -36.26 -4.01
CA ASN A 17 -15.52 -36.42 -4.68
C ASN A 17 -15.32 -36.83 -6.16
N PRO A 18 -14.84 -38.06 -6.42
CA PRO A 18 -14.48 -38.52 -7.77
C PRO A 18 -15.68 -38.64 -8.74
N ASP A 19 -16.90 -38.65 -8.20
CA ASP A 19 -18.14 -38.71 -8.98
C ASP A 19 -18.70 -37.30 -9.33
N PHE A 20 -17.97 -36.23 -8.98
CA PHE A 20 -18.37 -34.88 -9.30
C PHE A 20 -18.29 -34.64 -10.82
N ASP A 21 -19.44 -34.33 -11.42
CA ASP A 21 -19.53 -34.00 -12.84
C ASP A 21 -19.13 -32.54 -13.06
N GLU A 22 -17.91 -32.33 -13.55
CA GLU A 22 -17.39 -31.01 -13.88
C GLU A 22 -18.19 -30.34 -15.03
N GLU A 23 -19.00 -31.08 -15.80
CA GLU A 23 -19.89 -30.46 -16.80
C GLU A 23 -20.98 -29.60 -16.15
N LEU A 24 -21.31 -29.79 -14.87
CA LEU A 24 -22.21 -28.91 -14.12
C LEU A 24 -21.60 -27.53 -13.82
N LEU A 25 -20.27 -27.39 -13.93
CA LEU A 25 -19.58 -26.09 -13.81
C LEU A 25 -19.52 -25.35 -15.14
N GLN A 26 -19.79 -26.03 -16.26
CA GLN A 26 -20.03 -25.33 -17.51
C GLN A 26 -21.33 -24.55 -17.32
N LYS A 27 -21.21 -23.23 -17.18
CA LYS A 27 -22.35 -22.34 -17.40
C LYS A 27 -22.91 -22.71 -18.77
N SER A 28 -24.10 -23.29 -18.80
CA SER A 28 -24.87 -23.29 -20.02
C SER A 28 -25.01 -21.82 -20.42
N ASP A 29 -24.57 -21.50 -21.63
CA ASP A 29 -24.94 -20.23 -22.28
C ASP A 29 -26.47 -20.16 -22.52
N GLU A 30 -27.24 -21.17 -22.08
CA GLU A 30 -28.69 -21.29 -22.18
C GLU A 30 -29.45 -20.76 -20.93
N ASP A 31 -28.76 -20.38 -19.84
CA ASP A 31 -29.38 -19.71 -18.68
C ASP A 31 -29.40 -18.17 -18.83
N ASP A 32 -29.30 -17.64 -20.06
CA ASP A 32 -29.55 -16.23 -20.39
C ASP A 32 -31.03 -15.82 -20.22
N GLU A 33 -31.91 -16.73 -19.78
CA GLU A 33 -33.31 -16.46 -19.46
C GLU A 33 -33.51 -15.64 -18.15
N CYS A 34 -32.42 -15.30 -17.45
CA CYS A 34 -32.47 -14.38 -16.30
C CYS A 34 -32.56 -12.89 -16.70
N SER A 35 -32.39 -12.55 -17.99
CA SER A 35 -32.45 -11.14 -18.45
C SER A 35 -33.88 -10.65 -18.77
N GLU A 36 -34.87 -11.54 -18.89
CA GLU A 36 -36.23 -11.17 -19.35
C GLU A 36 -37.14 -10.59 -18.24
N TYR A 37 -36.67 -10.59 -16.97
CA TYR A 37 -37.46 -10.15 -15.82
C TYR A 37 -37.06 -8.79 -15.22
N LEU A 38 -36.04 -8.11 -15.77
CA LEU A 38 -35.71 -6.76 -15.33
C LEU A 38 -36.57 -5.77 -16.11
N ASP A 39 -37.58 -5.21 -15.45
CA ASP A 39 -38.32 -4.07 -15.97
C ASP A 39 -37.39 -2.87 -16.25
N ASP A 40 -37.83 -1.95 -17.11
CA ASP A 40 -37.04 -0.76 -17.48
C ASP A 40 -36.55 0.03 -16.24
N GLU A 41 -37.29 -0.07 -15.13
CA GLU A 41 -36.98 0.60 -13.87
C GLU A 41 -35.82 -0.05 -13.10
N THR A 42 -35.75 -1.38 -13.05
CA THR A 42 -34.62 -2.10 -12.47
C THR A 42 -33.35 -1.93 -13.33
N ASN A 43 -33.47 -1.98 -14.66
CA ASN A 43 -32.34 -1.68 -15.56
C ASN A 43 -31.82 -0.24 -15.39
N SER A 44 -32.73 0.73 -15.21
CA SER A 44 -32.40 2.13 -14.93
C SER A 44 -31.66 2.30 -13.59
N MET A 45 -32.11 1.61 -12.54
CA MET A 45 -31.44 1.64 -11.23
C MET A 45 -30.04 1.03 -11.26
N TYR A 46 -29.85 -0.11 -11.94
CA TYR A 46 -28.53 -0.72 -12.10
C TYR A 46 -27.57 0.20 -12.87
N SER A 47 -28.03 0.83 -13.95
CA SER A 47 -27.22 1.78 -14.73
C SER A 47 -26.79 3.00 -13.90
N ALA A 48 -27.69 3.54 -13.08
CA ALA A 48 -27.37 4.66 -12.20
C ALA A 48 -26.39 4.27 -11.08
N PHE A 49 -26.49 3.03 -10.58
CA PHE A 49 -25.58 2.49 -9.57
C PHE A 49 -24.16 2.28 -10.13
N GLU A 50 -24.03 1.67 -11.31
CA GLU A 50 -22.73 1.52 -11.99
C GLU A 50 -22.08 2.88 -12.27
N ALA A 51 -22.83 3.83 -12.84
CA ALA A 51 -22.32 5.17 -13.08
C ALA A 51 -21.88 5.87 -11.78
N GLY A 52 -22.59 5.64 -10.67
CA GLY A 52 -22.21 6.14 -9.35
C GLY A 52 -20.92 5.51 -8.82
N ALA A 53 -20.76 4.20 -8.96
CA ALA A 53 -19.56 3.48 -8.55
C ALA A 53 -18.34 3.91 -9.37
N GLU A 54 -18.48 4.03 -10.69
CA GLU A 54 -17.43 4.52 -11.59
C GLU A 54 -17.02 5.96 -11.27
N ALA A 55 -17.99 6.84 -10.99
CA ALA A 55 -17.71 8.22 -10.60
C ALA A 55 -16.93 8.28 -9.27
N GLN A 56 -17.29 7.45 -8.30
CA GLN A 56 -16.59 7.36 -7.02
C GLN A 56 -15.15 6.84 -7.19
N GLU A 57 -14.95 5.83 -8.02
CA GLU A 57 -13.62 5.31 -8.34
C GLU A 57 -12.74 6.38 -9.02
N GLN A 58 -13.30 7.11 -10.00
CA GLN A 58 -12.59 8.20 -10.67
C GLN A 58 -12.20 9.33 -9.71
N ILE A 59 -13.05 9.69 -8.74
CA ILE A 59 -12.71 10.67 -7.70
C ILE A 59 -11.51 10.19 -6.89
N SER A 60 -11.54 8.94 -6.41
CA SER A 60 -10.44 8.39 -5.61
C SER A 60 -9.11 8.33 -6.38
N LEU A 61 -9.15 7.95 -7.67
CA LEU A 61 -7.97 7.94 -8.53
C LEU A 61 -7.41 9.34 -8.76
N ASN A 62 -8.27 10.34 -8.90
CA ASN A 62 -7.85 11.74 -9.06
C ASN A 62 -7.20 12.29 -7.79
N GLU A 63 -7.72 11.93 -6.60
CA GLU A 63 -7.09 12.27 -5.32
C GLU A 63 -5.71 11.62 -5.15
N ILE A 64 -5.57 10.34 -5.51
CA ILE A 64 -4.29 9.63 -5.50
C ILE A 64 -3.28 10.32 -6.43
N ARG A 65 -3.70 10.67 -7.65
CA ARG A 65 -2.85 11.39 -8.61
C ARG A 65 -2.44 12.78 -8.13
N ALA A 66 -3.32 13.48 -7.40
CA ALA A 66 -3.00 14.78 -6.81
C ALA A 66 -1.94 14.63 -5.71
N LYS A 67 -2.10 13.66 -4.80
CA LYS A 67 -1.09 13.35 -3.77
C LYS A 67 0.25 12.93 -4.37
N GLN A 68 0.23 12.15 -5.46
CA GLN A 68 1.47 11.75 -6.14
C GLN A 68 2.22 12.94 -6.74
N ARG A 69 1.50 13.94 -7.26
CA ARG A 69 2.11 15.20 -7.73
C ARG A 69 2.75 15.98 -6.58
N GLU A 70 2.07 16.07 -5.44
CA GLU A 70 2.62 16.73 -4.25
C GLU A 70 3.90 16.04 -3.75
N ILE A 71 3.92 14.71 -3.72
CA ILE A 71 5.13 13.94 -3.38
C ILE A 71 6.28 14.24 -4.34
N ASN A 72 6.00 14.29 -5.65
CA ASN A 72 7.03 14.59 -6.65
C ASN A 72 7.57 16.01 -6.49
N ASP A 73 6.71 17.00 -6.22
CA ASP A 73 7.13 18.38 -5.95
C ASP A 73 7.99 18.49 -4.68
N LEU A 74 7.61 17.79 -3.61
CA LEU A 74 8.38 17.75 -2.37
C LEU A 74 9.74 17.07 -2.58
N LYS A 75 9.79 15.99 -3.35
CA LYS A 75 11.03 15.31 -3.71
C LYS A 75 11.95 16.21 -4.53
N ALA A 76 11.41 16.92 -5.53
CA ALA A 76 12.17 17.88 -6.33
C ALA A 76 12.72 19.03 -5.46
N LYS A 77 11.95 19.53 -4.49
CA LYS A 77 12.42 20.53 -3.52
C LYS A 77 13.52 19.99 -2.61
N LEU A 78 13.42 18.73 -2.19
CA LEU A 78 14.45 18.07 -1.37
C LEU A 78 15.75 17.88 -2.16
N GLU A 79 15.66 17.45 -3.42
CA GLU A 79 16.82 17.32 -4.31
C GLU A 79 17.45 18.69 -4.63
N ALA A 80 16.63 19.71 -4.86
CA ALA A 80 17.09 21.07 -5.09
C ALA A 80 17.71 21.71 -3.83
N ALA A 81 17.33 21.26 -2.64
CA ALA A 81 17.91 21.71 -1.38
C ALA A 81 19.33 21.17 -1.12
N GLN A 82 20.01 20.62 -2.14
CA GLN A 82 21.40 20.12 -2.15
C GLN A 82 22.18 20.49 -0.89
N VAL A 83 22.23 19.52 0.03
CA VAL A 83 22.98 19.65 1.27
C VAL A 83 24.44 19.78 0.87
N HIS A 84 25.03 20.94 1.17
CA HIS A 84 26.44 21.19 0.84
C HIS A 84 27.31 20.15 1.56
N GLU A 85 28.41 19.76 0.92
CA GLU A 85 29.35 18.77 1.47
C GLU A 85 29.78 19.19 2.88
N GLY A 86 29.62 18.29 3.86
CA GLY A 86 29.88 18.55 5.29
C GLY A 86 28.68 19.00 6.13
N PHE A 87 27.51 19.26 5.51
CA PHE A 87 26.27 19.54 6.24
C PHE A 87 25.36 18.30 6.29
N VAL A 88 24.51 18.22 7.32
CA VAL A 88 23.56 17.11 7.50
C VAL A 88 22.16 17.68 7.71
N LEU A 89 21.17 17.11 7.03
CA LEU A 89 19.77 17.43 7.28
C LEU A 89 19.31 16.73 8.55
N VAL A 90 18.82 17.52 9.49
CA VAL A 90 18.30 17.03 10.77
C VAL A 90 16.83 17.42 10.86
N PRO A 91 15.93 16.51 11.28
CA PRO A 91 14.54 16.85 11.57
C PRO A 91 14.45 18.02 12.55
N LYS A 92 13.42 18.88 12.38
CA LYS A 92 13.21 20.04 13.26
C LYS A 92 12.98 19.63 14.72
N GLU A 93 12.32 18.49 14.93
CA GLU A 93 12.14 17.87 16.24
C GLU A 93 12.91 16.53 16.28
N PRO A 94 13.68 16.26 17.35
CA PRO A 94 14.46 15.04 17.44
C PRO A 94 13.54 13.82 17.57
N THR A 95 13.82 12.77 16.80
CA THR A 95 13.08 11.51 16.87
C THR A 95 13.42 10.75 18.16
N GLY A 96 12.55 9.83 18.59
CA GLY A 96 12.80 9.02 19.79
C GLY A 96 14.15 8.28 19.74
N LYS A 97 14.53 7.76 18.56
CA LYS A 97 15.83 7.10 18.35
C LYS A 97 17.02 8.06 18.54
N MET A 98 16.90 9.29 18.04
CA MET A 98 17.93 10.33 18.27
C MET A 98 18.02 10.70 19.76
N ILE A 99 16.89 10.83 20.45
CA ILE A 99 16.88 11.15 21.88
C ILE A 99 17.57 10.04 22.68
N SER A 100 17.22 8.77 22.44
CA SER A 100 17.85 7.63 23.11
C SER A 100 19.35 7.56 22.85
N ALA A 101 19.78 7.71 21.60
CA ALA A 101 21.21 7.72 21.23
C ALA A 101 21.99 8.83 21.95
N GLY A 102 21.38 10.02 22.13
CA GLY A 102 21.97 11.12 22.89
C GLY A 102 22.13 10.83 24.39
N TYR A 103 21.24 10.03 24.98
CA TYR A 103 21.33 9.62 26.39
C TYR A 103 22.34 8.50 26.61
N GLU A 104 22.29 7.45 25.78
CA GLU A 104 23.23 6.31 25.85
C GLU A 104 24.68 6.78 25.66
N SER A 105 24.92 7.67 24.70
CA SER A 105 26.25 8.25 24.48
C SER A 105 26.70 9.09 25.67
N LYS A 106 25.82 9.90 26.27
CA LYS A 106 26.12 10.72 27.46
C LYS A 106 26.47 9.88 28.69
N GLU A 107 25.84 8.72 28.84
CA GLU A 107 26.11 7.79 29.93
C GLU A 107 27.53 7.19 29.85
N HIS A 108 28.04 7.00 28.63
CA HIS A 108 29.38 6.46 28.39
C HIS A 108 30.47 7.53 28.26
N VAL A 109 30.14 8.70 27.69
CA VAL A 109 31.08 9.80 27.47
C VAL A 109 30.33 11.13 27.55
N ASN A 110 30.69 12.01 28.48
CA ASN A 110 30.09 13.35 28.57
C ASN A 110 30.72 14.32 27.55
N ASN A 111 30.72 13.93 26.27
CA ASN A 111 31.32 14.67 25.16
C ASN A 111 30.25 15.03 24.14
N LEU A 112 30.00 16.34 24.02
CA LEU A 112 28.98 16.91 23.15
C LEU A 112 29.15 16.49 21.68
N ILE A 113 30.39 16.38 21.19
CA ILE A 113 30.69 15.97 19.81
C ILE A 113 30.28 14.51 19.57
N VAL A 114 30.58 13.63 20.52
CA VAL A 114 30.23 12.20 20.44
C VAL A 114 28.71 12.02 20.48
N ASN A 115 28.03 12.78 21.34
CA ASN A 115 26.57 12.72 21.45
C ASN A 115 25.88 13.19 20.17
N TYR A 116 26.30 14.32 19.60
CA TYR A 116 25.74 14.79 18.32
C TYR A 116 26.04 13.82 17.18
N LYS A 117 27.22 13.22 17.15
CA LYS A 117 27.56 12.19 16.15
C LYS A 117 26.63 10.98 16.26
N ALA A 118 26.40 10.46 17.46
CA ALA A 118 25.47 9.36 17.70
C ALA A 118 24.03 9.69 17.28
N MET A 119 23.56 10.92 17.55
CA MET A 119 22.24 11.37 17.12
C MET A 119 22.13 11.48 15.59
N ILE A 120 23.18 11.93 14.90
CA ILE A 120 23.22 12.01 13.44
C ILE A 120 23.22 10.62 12.81
N GLU A 121 24.04 9.70 13.32
CA GLU A 121 24.11 8.31 12.87
C GLU A 121 22.76 7.60 13.06
N ALA A 122 22.10 7.81 14.20
CA ALA A 122 20.75 7.28 14.45
C ALA A 122 19.69 7.87 13.50
N ALA A 123 19.84 9.12 13.05
CA ALA A 123 18.94 9.74 12.08
C ALA A 123 19.17 9.25 10.64
N GLN A 124 20.40 8.82 10.32
CA GLN A 124 20.78 8.33 8.99
C GLN A 124 20.66 6.80 8.86
N GLY A 125 20.58 6.07 9.97
CA GLY A 125 20.62 4.61 10.03
C GLY A 125 19.37 3.85 9.57
N GLU A 126 18.34 4.49 9.03
CA GLU A 126 17.18 3.80 8.42
C GLU A 126 17.21 3.85 6.89
N GLY A 127 18.27 3.26 6.33
CA GLY A 127 18.48 3.25 4.88
C GLY A 127 19.35 2.10 4.40
N HIS A 128 19.30 0.92 5.02
CA HIS A 128 19.74 -0.35 4.41
C HIS A 128 19.33 -1.59 5.23
N ASP A 129 18.04 -1.75 5.54
CA ASP A 129 17.54 -3.10 5.81
C ASP A 129 17.00 -3.63 4.48
N ASN A 130 17.92 -4.28 3.77
CA ASN A 130 17.61 -5.12 2.63
C ASN A 130 16.57 -6.17 3.04
N ILE A 131 15.70 -6.47 2.09
CA ILE A 131 15.00 -7.74 1.92
C ILE A 131 15.88 -8.90 2.42
N GLU A 132 15.40 -9.62 3.42
CA GLU A 132 15.36 -11.10 3.49
C GLU A 132 14.50 -11.57 4.65
#